data_AF-A0A433CVG3-F1
#
_entry.id   AF-A0A433CVG3-F1
#
_cell.length_a   1.000
_cell.length_b   1.000
_cell.length_c   1.000
_cell.angle_alpha   90.00
_cell.angle_beta   90.00
_cell.angle_gamma   90.00
#
_symmetry.space_group_name_H-M   'P 1'
#
loop_
_entity.id
_entity.type
_entity.pdbx_description
1 polymer ?
#
loop_
_entity_poly.entity_id
_entity_poly.type
_entity_poly.pdbx_seq_one_letter_code
_entity_poly.pdbx_strand_id
1 'polypeptide(L)'
;MTLVDLMEKKGVSWKSYNEDYPKHKAGECYLAAWPVTDNGTEIPHSYVRKHTPFLSFTNIQHNKERCSRILHSDSFVSDYNHNRLPQYMYYVPQLMNDGHDTNVTFVGEYITKTFSHVFNDKKFLKRTLVVVTFDESDNDKSNDTNQIYTLIFGGAVNTKKHGKVDNTLYDHYSVLATIEKNWGLGNLGRNDTRATLLTI
;
A
#
# COMPACT_ATOMS: atom_id res chain seq x y z
N MET A 1 3.82 -18.74 -4.44
CA MET A 1 4.30 -17.62 -5.28
C MET A 1 3.45 -16.41 -4.98
N THR A 2 4.07 -15.25 -4.75
CA THR A 2 3.44 -13.96 -4.44
C THR A 2 3.98 -12.88 -5.37
N LEU A 3 3.39 -11.69 -5.36
CA LEU A 3 3.92 -10.54 -6.11
C LEU A 3 5.38 -10.25 -5.77
N VAL A 4 5.78 -10.44 -4.50
CA VAL A 4 7.16 -10.30 -4.05
C VAL A 4 8.10 -11.26 -4.79
N ASP A 5 7.70 -12.52 -4.99
CA ASP A 5 8.51 -13.48 -5.75
C ASP A 5 8.72 -13.02 -7.20
N LEU A 6 7.69 -12.44 -7.82
CA LEU A 6 7.77 -11.93 -9.19
C LEU A 6 8.66 -10.67 -9.28
N MET A 7 8.52 -9.74 -8.34
CA MET A 7 9.33 -8.53 -8.26
C MET A 7 10.81 -8.85 -8.05
N GLU A 8 11.13 -9.70 -7.08
CA GLU A 8 12.51 -10.08 -6.77
C GLU A 8 13.18 -10.80 -7.95
N LYS A 9 12.45 -11.66 -8.66
CA LYS A 9 12.95 -12.32 -9.89
C LYS A 9 13.36 -11.30 -10.99
N LYS A 10 12.76 -10.11 -10.99
CA LYS A 10 13.05 -9.03 -11.94
C LYS A 10 13.93 -7.92 -11.36
N GLY A 11 14.41 -8.08 -10.12
CA GLY A 11 15.20 -7.07 -9.43
C GLY A 11 14.42 -5.79 -9.09
N VAL A 12 13.08 -5.87 -9.02
CA VAL A 12 12.24 -4.75 -8.60
C VAL A 12 12.32 -4.63 -7.08
N SER A 13 12.87 -3.52 -6.59
CA SER A 13 12.95 -3.26 -5.15
C SER A 13 11.59 -2.92 -4.56
N TRP A 14 11.31 -3.43 -3.36
CA TRP A 14 10.03 -3.25 -2.68
C TRP A 14 10.20 -3.02 -1.18
N LYS A 15 9.33 -2.21 -0.58
CA LYS A 15 9.15 -2.10 0.88
C LYS A 15 7.68 -1.84 1.22
N SER A 16 7.29 -2.26 2.42
CA SER A 16 6.02 -1.90 3.04
C SER A 16 6.28 -0.99 4.23
N TYR A 17 5.54 0.10 4.33
CA TYR A 17 5.62 1.12 5.37
C TYR A 17 4.29 1.14 6.10
N ASN A 18 4.28 0.79 7.38
CA ASN A 18 3.04 0.62 8.14
C ASN A 18 3.11 1.54 9.36
N GLU A 19 2.12 2.40 9.54
CA GLU A 19 2.04 3.24 10.73
C GLU A 19 1.86 2.38 11.98
N ASP A 20 2.50 2.81 13.06
CA ASP A 20 2.54 2.13 14.35
C ASP A 20 3.02 0.66 14.30
N TYR A 21 3.70 0.25 13.22
CA TYR A 21 4.29 -1.08 13.13
C TYR A 21 5.20 -1.34 14.34
N PRO A 22 4.89 -2.31 15.20
CA PRO A 22 5.53 -2.37 16.51
C PRO A 22 7.01 -2.69 16.40
N LYS A 23 7.83 -2.16 17.33
CA LYS A 23 9.21 -2.60 17.45
C LYS A 23 9.24 -4.08 17.77
N HIS A 24 10.00 -4.83 16.99
CA HIS A 24 10.15 -6.27 17.11
C HIS A 24 11.61 -6.66 16.84
N LYS A 25 11.91 -7.94 17.06
CA LYS A 25 13.27 -8.45 16.89
C LYS A 25 13.71 -8.31 15.44
N ALA A 26 14.91 -7.76 15.23
CA ALA A 26 15.46 -7.54 13.90
C ALA A 26 15.50 -8.85 13.07
N GLY A 27 14.97 -8.78 11.85
CA GLY A 27 14.91 -9.92 10.93
C GLY A 27 13.76 -10.90 11.20
N GLU A 28 12.90 -10.63 12.18
CA GLU A 28 11.63 -11.33 12.35
C GLU A 28 10.50 -10.40 11.92
N CYS A 29 9.32 -10.95 11.60
CA CYS A 29 8.12 -10.16 11.35
C CYS A 29 7.34 -10.02 12.67
N TYR A 30 6.69 -8.87 12.90
CA TYR A 30 5.64 -8.77 13.91
C TYR A 30 4.37 -9.51 13.44
N LEU A 31 3.96 -10.58 14.14
CA LEU A 31 2.86 -11.45 13.72
C LEU A 31 1.64 -11.44 14.65
N ALA A 32 1.68 -10.70 15.76
CA ALA A 32 0.50 -10.49 16.59
C ALA A 32 -0.51 -9.59 15.85
N ALA A 33 -1.80 -9.73 16.20
CA ALA A 33 -2.88 -9.08 15.48
C ALA A 33 -2.88 -7.54 15.64
N TRP A 34 -2.46 -7.04 16.79
CA TRP A 34 -2.36 -5.62 17.15
C TRP A 34 -1.21 -5.42 18.14
N PRO A 35 -0.68 -4.19 18.31
CA PRO A 35 0.26 -3.85 19.37
C PRO A 35 -0.36 -3.95 20.75
N VAL A 36 0.49 -4.25 21.74
CA VAL A 36 0.16 -4.17 23.16
C VAL A 36 1.21 -3.35 23.91
N THR A 37 0.80 -2.70 24.98
CA THR A 37 1.69 -2.09 25.98
C THR A 37 2.50 -3.14 26.73
N ASP A 38 3.49 -2.71 27.54
CA ASP A 38 4.34 -3.62 28.33
C ASP A 38 3.54 -4.50 29.32
N ASN A 39 2.36 -4.05 29.76
CA ASN A 39 1.47 -4.82 30.62
C ASN A 39 0.46 -5.70 29.83
N GLY A 40 0.61 -5.82 28.52
CA GLY A 40 -0.23 -6.66 27.66
C GLY A 40 -1.58 -6.06 27.28
N THR A 41 -1.78 -4.74 27.44
CA THR A 41 -3.03 -4.06 27.07
C THR A 41 -2.95 -3.64 25.60
N GLU A 42 -4.00 -3.90 24.82
CA GLU A 42 -4.10 -3.45 23.43
C GLU A 42 -3.94 -1.93 23.32
N ILE A 43 -3.16 -1.48 22.32
CA ILE A 43 -3.08 -0.07 21.98
C ILE A 43 -4.21 0.23 20.98
N PRO A 44 -5.26 0.97 21.39
CA PRO A 44 -6.39 1.25 20.52
C PRO A 44 -5.98 2.14 19.35
N HIS A 45 -6.76 2.11 18.27
CA HIS A 45 -6.60 3.03 17.14
C HIS A 45 -5.19 2.98 16.50
N SER A 46 -4.57 1.80 16.49
CA SER A 46 -3.18 1.64 16.09
C SER A 46 -3.06 0.61 14.96
N TYR A 47 -1.84 0.10 14.74
CA TYR A 47 -1.55 -0.93 13.75
C TYR A 47 -2.43 -2.18 13.92
N VAL A 48 -2.95 -2.71 12.80
CA VAL A 48 -3.55 -4.05 12.77
C VAL A 48 -2.92 -4.90 11.66
N ARG A 49 -2.51 -6.12 12.01
CA ARG A 49 -1.78 -7.01 11.10
C ARG A 49 -2.55 -7.33 9.81
N LYS A 50 -3.88 -7.41 9.90
CA LYS A 50 -4.74 -7.72 8.75
C LYS A 50 -4.58 -6.70 7.60
N HIS A 51 -4.21 -5.45 7.88
CA HIS A 51 -4.03 -4.41 6.85
C HIS A 51 -2.63 -4.48 6.17
N THR A 52 -1.72 -5.36 6.64
CA THR A 52 -0.41 -5.60 6.01
C THR A 52 -0.42 -6.95 5.26
N PRO A 53 -0.85 -7.01 3.98
CA PRO A 53 -1.09 -8.27 3.27
C PRO A 53 0.16 -9.14 3.11
N PHE A 54 1.36 -8.54 3.10
CA PHE A 54 2.63 -9.29 3.05
C PHE A 54 2.78 -10.29 4.20
N LEU A 55 2.26 -9.96 5.37
CA LEU A 55 2.36 -10.80 6.56
C LEU A 55 1.38 -11.98 6.54
N SER A 56 0.53 -12.12 5.52
CA SER A 56 -0.30 -13.30 5.32
C SER A 56 0.46 -14.45 4.65
N PHE A 57 1.65 -14.20 4.10
CA PHE A 57 2.40 -15.20 3.34
C PHE A 57 3.58 -15.76 4.13
N THR A 58 3.60 -17.08 4.34
CA THR A 58 4.66 -17.77 5.11
C THR A 58 6.04 -17.63 4.48
N ASN A 59 6.15 -17.52 3.15
CA ASN A 59 7.42 -17.27 2.47
C ASN A 59 7.99 -15.87 2.73
N ILE A 60 7.18 -14.94 3.24
CA ILE A 60 7.63 -13.64 3.75
C ILE A 60 7.96 -13.79 5.24
N GLN A 61 7.04 -14.34 6.04
CA GLN A 61 7.23 -14.52 7.49
C GLN A 61 8.51 -15.28 7.86
N HIS A 62 8.88 -16.30 7.08
CA HIS A 62 10.04 -17.15 7.35
C HIS A 62 11.32 -16.69 6.65
N ASN A 63 11.29 -15.57 5.92
CA ASN A 63 12.45 -15.01 5.26
C ASN A 63 12.87 -13.70 5.94
N LYS A 64 14.02 -13.72 6.63
CA LYS A 64 14.51 -12.57 7.40
C LYS A 64 14.71 -11.32 6.56
N GLU A 65 15.17 -11.47 5.32
CA GLU A 65 15.39 -10.36 4.40
C GLU A 65 14.06 -9.73 3.97
N ARG A 66 13.05 -10.55 3.67
CA ARG A 66 11.70 -10.06 3.33
C ARG A 66 10.98 -9.44 4.54
N CYS A 67 11.09 -10.04 5.73
CA CYS A 67 10.59 -9.41 6.96
C CYS A 67 11.24 -8.05 7.20
N SER A 68 12.55 -7.91 6.94
CA SER A 68 13.24 -6.62 7.10
C SER A 68 12.77 -5.51 6.14
N ARG A 69 11.91 -5.83 5.15
CA ARG A 69 11.27 -4.87 4.24
C ARG A 69 9.87 -4.45 4.69
N ILE A 70 9.35 -5.03 5.78
CA ILE A 70 8.14 -4.58 6.46
C ILE A 70 8.57 -3.63 7.57
N LEU A 71 8.28 -2.35 7.40
CA LEU A 71 8.89 -1.28 8.17
C LEU A 71 7.82 -0.43 8.86
N HIS A 72 8.22 0.21 9.96
CA HIS A 72 7.49 1.35 10.50
C HIS A 72 7.48 2.51 9.50
N SER A 73 6.38 3.26 9.44
CA SER A 73 6.16 4.35 8.49
C SER A 73 7.22 5.46 8.53
N ASP A 74 7.87 5.72 9.67
CA ASP A 74 9.00 6.66 9.78
C ASP A 74 10.14 6.34 8.79
N SER A 75 10.28 5.06 8.42
CA SER A 75 11.26 4.63 7.42
C SER A 75 10.97 5.21 6.03
N PHE A 76 9.71 5.50 5.71
CA PHE A 76 9.34 6.15 4.45
C PHE A 76 9.94 7.56 4.38
N VAL A 77 9.76 8.36 5.43
CA VAL A 77 10.31 9.73 5.51
C VAL A 77 11.84 9.68 5.45
N SER A 78 12.47 8.75 6.17
CA SER A 78 13.91 8.54 6.11
C SER A 78 14.39 8.14 4.73
N ASP A 79 13.70 7.21 4.05
CA ASP A 79 14.06 6.77 2.71
C ASP A 79 13.87 7.89 1.68
N TYR A 80 12.78 8.66 1.78
CA TYR A 80 12.53 9.81 0.92
C TYR A 80 13.64 10.86 1.03
N ASN A 81 13.96 11.31 2.25
CA ASN A 81 14.98 12.33 2.49
C ASN A 81 16.39 11.93 2.05
N HIS A 82 16.68 10.62 2.03
CA HIS A 82 18.00 10.09 1.66
C HIS A 82 18.05 9.50 0.24
N ASN A 83 17.00 9.67 -0.58
CA ASN A 83 16.90 9.07 -1.93
C ASN A 83 17.05 7.53 -1.95
N ARG A 84 16.45 6.84 -0.96
CA ARG A 84 16.48 5.37 -0.79
C ARG A 84 15.12 4.69 -0.93
N LEU A 85 14.14 5.40 -1.49
CA LEU A 85 12.83 4.83 -1.78
C LEU A 85 12.94 3.67 -2.78
N PRO A 86 12.20 2.57 -2.59
CA PRO A 86 12.15 1.45 -3.51
C PRO A 86 11.29 1.77 -4.73
N GLN A 87 11.32 0.89 -5.73
CA GLN A 87 10.47 1.01 -6.92
C GLN A 87 8.99 0.74 -6.62
N TYR A 88 8.72 -0.22 -5.73
CA TYR A 88 7.37 -0.52 -5.24
C TYR A 88 7.27 -0.18 -3.75
N MET A 89 6.31 0.68 -3.42
CA MET A 89 6.05 1.16 -2.06
C MET A 89 4.61 0.82 -1.70
N TYR A 90 4.40 0.15 -0.56
CA TYR A 90 3.07 -0.11 -0.02
C TYR A 90 2.95 0.57 1.35
N TYR A 91 2.15 1.63 1.43
CA TYR A 91 1.96 2.41 2.66
C TYR A 91 0.62 2.05 3.30
N VAL A 92 0.62 1.73 4.59
CA VAL A 92 -0.57 1.33 5.37
C VAL A 92 -0.70 2.28 6.56
N PRO A 93 -1.71 3.16 6.59
CA PRO A 93 -1.98 3.98 7.77
C PRO A 93 -2.52 3.14 8.94
N GLN A 94 -2.51 3.69 10.16
CA GLN A 94 -3.19 3.08 11.30
C GLN A 94 -4.69 3.40 11.29
N LEU A 95 -5.48 2.71 12.15
CA LEU A 95 -6.95 2.71 12.13
C LEU A 95 -7.66 4.08 12.11
N MET A 96 -7.06 5.15 12.64
CA MET A 96 -7.60 6.50 12.49
C MET A 96 -7.30 7.09 11.12
N ASN A 97 -6.08 6.89 10.63
CA ASN A 97 -5.58 7.51 9.41
C ASN A 97 -6.01 6.74 8.15
N ASP A 98 -6.39 5.47 8.26
CA ASP A 98 -6.97 4.67 7.17
C ASP A 98 -8.48 4.91 7.00
N GLY A 99 -9.11 5.53 8.00
CA GLY A 99 -10.53 5.89 7.98
C GLY A 99 -11.44 4.89 8.67
N HIS A 100 -10.92 3.79 9.23
CA HIS A 100 -11.70 2.77 9.92
C HIS A 100 -12.37 3.32 11.19
N ASP A 101 -11.61 4.03 12.02
CA ASP A 101 -12.10 4.62 13.28
C ASP A 101 -12.43 6.12 13.13
N THR A 102 -12.38 6.64 11.90
CA THR A 102 -12.68 8.04 11.57
C THR A 102 -13.61 8.15 10.36
N ASN A 103 -13.30 9.03 9.40
CA ASN A 103 -14.08 9.25 8.18
C ASN A 103 -13.19 9.82 7.07
N VAL A 104 -13.73 9.86 5.85
CA VAL A 104 -13.01 10.32 4.66
C VAL A 104 -12.51 11.76 4.73
N THR A 105 -13.14 12.64 5.50
CA THR A 105 -12.66 14.02 5.71
C THR A 105 -11.36 13.99 6.52
N PHE A 106 -11.34 13.22 7.61
CA PHE A 106 -10.13 13.04 8.42
C PHE A 106 -8.99 12.43 7.60
N VAL A 107 -9.27 11.39 6.80
CA VAL A 107 -8.29 10.77 5.89
C VAL A 107 -7.74 11.80 4.89
N GLY A 108 -8.60 12.61 4.29
CA GLY A 108 -8.19 13.66 3.35
C GLY A 108 -7.28 14.72 3.98
N GLU A 109 -7.60 15.17 5.19
CA GLU A 109 -6.77 16.10 5.97
C GLU A 109 -5.43 15.47 6.35
N TYR A 110 -5.44 14.21 6.83
CA TYR A 110 -4.24 13.45 7.16
C TYR A 110 -3.33 13.29 5.94
N ILE A 111 -3.83 12.82 4.79
CA ILE A 111 -3.02 12.63 3.58
C ILE A 111 -2.44 13.96 3.13
N THR A 112 -3.25 15.03 3.14
CA THR A 112 -2.78 16.37 2.78
C THR A 112 -1.66 16.82 3.70
N LYS A 113 -1.83 16.72 5.02
CA LYS A 113 -0.82 17.13 6.00
C LYS A 113 0.47 16.31 5.89
N THR A 114 0.35 14.98 5.78
CA THR A 114 1.47 14.05 5.85
C THR A 114 2.26 14.01 4.55
N PHE A 115 1.59 13.99 3.38
CA PHE A 115 2.24 13.70 2.11
C PHE A 115 2.37 14.90 1.17
N SER A 116 1.80 16.08 1.46
CA SER A 116 1.90 17.24 0.55
C SER A 116 3.34 17.57 0.15
N HIS A 117 4.31 17.41 1.05
CA HIS A 117 5.72 17.67 0.72
C HIS A 117 6.29 16.68 -0.31
N VAL A 118 5.84 15.42 -0.29
CA VAL A 118 6.22 14.38 -1.26
C VAL A 118 5.44 14.53 -2.56
N PHE A 119 4.13 14.77 -2.45
CA PHE A 119 3.23 14.87 -3.61
C PHE A 119 3.38 16.19 -4.37
N ASN A 120 4.05 17.20 -3.81
CA ASN A 120 4.46 18.39 -4.54
C ASN A 120 5.91 18.32 -5.07
N ASP A 121 6.67 17.27 -4.75
CA ASP A 121 8.01 17.08 -5.27
C ASP A 121 7.97 16.54 -6.71
N LYS A 122 8.35 17.39 -7.66
CA LYS A 122 8.46 17.05 -9.08
C LYS A 122 9.49 15.93 -9.33
N LYS A 123 10.53 15.82 -8.51
CA LYS A 123 11.54 14.76 -8.64
C LYS A 123 10.93 13.42 -8.28
N PHE A 124 10.25 13.33 -7.14
CA PHE A 124 9.51 12.14 -6.73
C PHE A 124 8.46 11.76 -7.78
N LEU A 125 7.62 12.70 -8.23
CA LEU A 125 6.51 12.38 -9.13
C LEU A 125 6.92 12.06 -10.58
N LYS A 126 8.12 12.45 -11.03
CA LYS A 126 8.52 12.39 -12.46
C LYS A 126 8.25 11.04 -13.14
N ARG A 127 8.45 9.93 -12.43
CA ARG A 127 8.26 8.55 -12.94
C ARG A 127 7.47 7.67 -11.97
N THR A 128 6.63 8.30 -11.15
CA THR A 128 5.90 7.62 -10.09
C THR A 128 4.42 7.61 -10.41
N LEU A 129 3.79 6.45 -10.22
CA LEU A 129 2.36 6.29 -10.14
C LEU A 129 1.99 6.21 -8.66
N VAL A 130 1.17 7.15 -8.19
CA VAL A 130 0.60 7.10 -6.85
C VAL A 130 -0.85 6.65 -6.97
N VAL A 131 -1.21 5.62 -6.20
CA VAL A 131 -2.57 5.10 -6.09
C VAL A 131 -2.98 5.23 -4.63
N VAL A 132 -3.99 6.05 -4.36
CA VAL A 132 -4.64 6.17 -3.05
C VAL A 132 -6.00 5.50 -3.18
N THR A 133 -6.26 4.49 -2.36
CA THR A 133 -7.44 3.62 -2.47
C THR A 133 -7.80 3.08 -1.08
N PHE A 134 -8.94 2.39 -0.99
CA PHE A 134 -9.41 1.69 0.21
C PHE A 134 -9.45 0.19 -0.06
N ASP A 135 -9.49 -0.66 0.95
CA ASP A 135 -9.62 -2.11 0.82
C ASP A 135 -11.08 -2.58 0.71
N GLU A 136 -11.99 -1.88 1.39
CA GLU A 136 -13.43 -2.12 1.34
C GLU A 136 -14.25 -0.82 1.50
N SER A 137 -15.54 -0.91 1.18
CA SER A 137 -16.54 0.03 1.70
C SER A 137 -17.12 -0.48 3.03
N ASP A 138 -17.39 0.45 3.93
CA ASP A 138 -17.93 0.19 5.27
C ASP A 138 -19.47 0.03 5.28
N ASN A 139 -20.04 -0.64 4.27
CA ASN A 139 -21.50 -0.68 4.12
C ASN A 139 -22.02 -2.12 4.00
N ASP A 140 -22.37 -2.72 5.14
CA ASP A 140 -22.98 -4.05 5.28
C ASP A 140 -24.40 -4.18 4.71
N LYS A 141 -24.83 -3.26 3.83
CA LYS A 141 -26.14 -3.37 3.18
C LYS A 141 -26.08 -4.47 2.13
N SER A 142 -27.12 -5.31 2.10
CA SER A 142 -27.27 -6.46 1.18
C SER A 142 -27.13 -6.18 -0.33
N ASN A 143 -27.04 -4.91 -0.76
CA ASN A 143 -26.84 -4.50 -2.15
C ASN A 143 -25.56 -3.66 -2.34
N ASP A 144 -24.63 -3.67 -1.39
CA ASP A 144 -23.34 -3.02 -1.58
C ASP A 144 -22.52 -3.80 -2.62
N THR A 145 -21.95 -3.05 -3.57
CA THR A 145 -21.07 -3.60 -4.61
C THR A 145 -19.60 -3.55 -4.20
N ASN A 146 -19.33 -3.13 -2.96
CA ASN A 146 -18.01 -2.86 -2.42
C ASN A 146 -17.26 -1.79 -3.23
N GLN A 147 -17.98 -0.73 -3.63
CA GLN A 147 -17.41 0.32 -4.47
C GLN A 147 -16.63 1.32 -3.62
N ILE A 148 -15.32 1.38 -3.88
CA ILE A 148 -14.35 2.21 -3.15
C ILE A 148 -13.92 3.43 -3.95
N TYR A 149 -13.55 4.50 -3.24
CA TYR A 149 -12.88 5.65 -3.85
C TYR A 149 -11.44 5.29 -4.22
N THR A 150 -10.98 5.71 -5.41
CA THR A 150 -9.58 5.55 -5.82
C THR A 150 -9.11 6.79 -6.56
N LEU A 151 -8.01 7.38 -6.10
CA LEU A 151 -7.31 8.48 -6.75
C LEU A 151 -5.98 8.00 -7.31
N ILE A 152 -5.77 8.25 -8.60
CA ILE A 152 -4.53 7.93 -9.29
C ILE A 152 -3.90 9.22 -9.83
N PHE A 153 -2.62 9.44 -9.51
CA PHE A 153 -1.89 10.62 -9.97
C PHE A 153 -0.38 10.37 -10.05
N GLY A 154 0.35 11.37 -10.54
CA GLY A 154 1.79 11.36 -10.70
C GLY A 154 2.23 11.45 -12.16
N GLY A 155 3.54 11.54 -12.38
CA GLY A 155 4.13 11.74 -13.71
C GLY A 155 4.04 10.52 -14.62
N ALA A 156 3.69 9.35 -14.07
CA ALA A 156 3.37 8.17 -14.86
C ALA A 156 1.99 8.23 -15.53
N VAL A 157 1.12 9.16 -15.10
CA VAL A 157 -0.23 9.32 -15.65
C VAL A 157 -0.20 10.27 -16.85
N ASN A 158 -0.78 9.81 -17.96
CA ASN A 158 -1.02 10.52 -19.20
C ASN A 158 -1.77 11.82 -18.93
N THR A 159 -1.22 12.93 -19.41
CA THR A 159 -1.77 14.27 -19.20
C THR A 159 -3.19 14.43 -19.73
N LYS A 160 -3.62 13.64 -20.72
CA LYS A 160 -5.00 13.63 -21.23
C LYS A 160 -6.03 13.12 -20.21
N LYS A 161 -5.57 12.40 -19.17
CA LYS A 161 -6.39 11.83 -18.10
C LYS A 161 -6.43 12.70 -16.85
N HIS A 162 -5.59 13.74 -16.76
CA HIS A 162 -5.54 14.60 -15.58
C HIS A 162 -6.87 15.33 -15.36
N GLY A 163 -7.38 15.29 -14.12
CA GLY A 163 -8.66 15.89 -13.74
C GLY A 163 -9.89 15.20 -14.35
N LYS A 164 -9.76 13.97 -14.86
CA LYS A 164 -10.86 13.19 -15.42
C LYS A 164 -11.29 12.09 -14.45
N VAL A 165 -12.58 11.77 -14.49
CA VAL A 165 -13.14 10.56 -13.89
C VAL A 165 -13.10 9.46 -14.95
N ASP A 166 -12.51 8.31 -14.61
CA ASP A 166 -12.56 7.11 -15.44
C ASP A 166 -13.70 6.21 -14.95
N ASN A 167 -14.65 5.90 -15.84
CA ASN A 167 -15.81 5.06 -15.53
C ASN A 167 -15.58 3.58 -15.92
N THR A 168 -14.36 3.21 -16.30
CA THR A 168 -13.99 1.81 -16.53
C THR A 168 -14.11 1.02 -15.23
N LEU A 169 -14.65 -0.19 -15.31
CA LEU A 169 -14.73 -1.08 -14.14
C LEU A 169 -13.33 -1.63 -13.81
N TYR A 170 -12.88 -1.35 -12.60
CA TYR A 170 -11.64 -1.87 -12.02
C TYR A 170 -11.92 -2.56 -10.69
N ASP A 171 -11.07 -3.50 -10.33
CA ASP A 171 -10.98 -4.09 -9.00
C ASP A 171 -9.53 -4.05 -8.48
N HIS A 172 -9.23 -4.62 -7.31
CA HIS A 172 -7.85 -4.68 -6.84
C HIS A 172 -6.93 -5.53 -7.72
N TYR A 173 -7.47 -6.47 -8.50
CA TYR A 173 -6.66 -7.21 -9.48
C TYR A 173 -6.23 -6.32 -10.65
N SER A 174 -6.99 -5.27 -10.98
CA SER A 174 -6.56 -4.24 -11.95
C SER A 174 -5.28 -3.52 -11.52
N VAL A 175 -5.16 -3.19 -10.23
CA VAL A 175 -3.94 -2.60 -9.68
C VAL A 175 -2.78 -3.59 -9.78
N LEU A 176 -3.00 -4.84 -9.35
CA LEU A 176 -2.00 -5.92 -9.43
C LEU A 176 -1.52 -6.16 -10.87
N ALA A 177 -2.43 -6.34 -11.82
CA ALA A 177 -2.09 -6.57 -13.22
C ALA A 177 -1.33 -5.38 -13.84
N THR A 178 -1.64 -4.15 -13.40
CA THR A 178 -0.92 -2.94 -13.83
C THR A 178 0.53 -2.94 -13.33
N ILE A 179 0.75 -3.29 -12.05
CA ILE A 179 2.09 -3.46 -11.46
C ILE A 179 2.88 -4.52 -12.21
N GLU A 180 2.26 -5.68 -12.46
CA GLU A 180 2.86 -6.79 -13.19
C GLU A 180 3.27 -6.39 -14.61
N LYS A 181 2.39 -5.67 -15.31
CA LYS A 181 2.65 -5.17 -16.66
C LYS A 181 3.76 -4.13 -16.70
N ASN A 182 3.81 -3.22 -15.72
CA ASN A 182 4.78 -2.12 -15.66
C ASN A 182 6.24 -2.61 -15.69
N TRP A 183 6.54 -3.70 -14.98
CA TRP A 183 7.89 -4.28 -14.93
C TRP A 183 8.04 -5.60 -15.71
N GLY A 184 7.01 -6.02 -16.45
CA GLY A 184 7.03 -7.28 -17.20
C GLY A 184 7.28 -8.49 -16.30
N LEU A 185 6.59 -8.54 -15.16
CA LEU A 185 6.80 -9.52 -14.08
C LEU A 185 6.32 -10.93 -14.42
N GLY A 186 5.39 -11.06 -15.38
CA GLY A 186 4.56 -12.25 -15.55
C GLY A 186 3.21 -12.01 -14.88
N ASN A 187 2.62 -13.04 -14.29
CA ASN A 187 1.39 -12.97 -13.51
C ASN A 187 1.36 -14.10 -12.47
N LEU A 188 0.45 -14.02 -11.51
CA LEU A 188 0.22 -15.04 -10.47
C LEU A 188 -0.75 -16.15 -10.91
N GLY A 189 -1.30 -16.07 -12.13
CA GLY A 189 -2.13 -17.10 -12.72
C GLY A 189 -3.56 -17.15 -12.17
N ARG A 190 -4.04 -16.06 -11.56
CA ARG A 190 -5.39 -15.95 -10.96
C ARG A 190 -6.18 -14.84 -11.65
N ASN A 191 -6.93 -14.04 -10.89
CA ASN A 191 -7.81 -12.99 -11.42
C ASN A 191 -7.03 -11.84 -12.08
N ASP A 192 -5.76 -11.65 -11.72
CA ASP A 192 -4.79 -10.77 -12.38
C ASP A 192 -4.64 -11.05 -13.88
N THR A 193 -4.78 -12.31 -14.32
CA THR A 193 -4.62 -12.68 -15.74
C THR A 193 -5.67 -12.09 -16.68
N ARG A 194 -6.83 -11.69 -16.14
CA ARG A 194 -7.98 -11.18 -16.90
C ARG A 194 -8.41 -9.79 -16.46
N ALA A 195 -7.72 -9.21 -15.48
CA ALA A 195 -8.07 -7.91 -14.94
C ALA A 195 -7.79 -6.80 -15.97
N THR A 196 -8.70 -5.81 -16.02
CA THR A 196 -8.50 -4.61 -16.84
C THR A 196 -7.34 -3.81 -16.27
N LEU A 197 -6.37 -3.43 -17.11
CA LEU A 197 -5.26 -2.57 -16.68
C LEU A 197 -5.75 -1.15 -16.45
N LEU A 198 -5.22 -0.47 -15.43
CA LEU A 198 -5.52 0.93 -15.17
C LEU A 198 -5.15 1.78 -16.39
N THR A 199 -6.04 2.66 -16.82
CA THR A 199 -5.73 3.60 -17.91
C THR A 199 -4.91 4.78 -17.38
N ILE A 200 -3.61 4.53 -17.19
CA ILE A 200 -2.62 5.51 -16.76
C ILE A 200 -1.90 6.13 -17.95
#